data_AF-A0A0G1SVQ6-F1
#
_entry.id   AF-A0A0G1SVQ6-F1
#
_cell.length_a   1.000
_cell.length_b   1.000
_cell.length_c   1.000
_cell.angle_alpha   90.00
_cell.angle_beta   90.00
_cell.angle_gamma   90.00
#
_symmetry.space_group_name_H-M   'P 1'
#
loop_
_entity.id
_entity.type
_entity.pdbx_description
1 polymer ?
#
loop_
_entity_poly.entity_id
_entity_poly.type
_entity_poly.pdbx_seq_one_letter_code
_entity_poly.pdbx_strand_id
1 'polypeptide(L)'
;MDPRHYNGEHIVYVGNYLSPNHPYLLMSAQELLKVFDQQLSKINKNYKRDLIDLHLFSLPGAQPIVDRGYADRIPKMRTPIKNIYIANMEMVYPWDRGTNYAIEYGEKVAEIIARDFSEKQ
;
A
#
# COMPACT_ATOMS: atom_id res chain seq x y z
N MET A 1 -21.19 2.99 -5.51
CA MET A 1 -21.03 4.45 -5.70
C MET A 1 -22.16 4.93 -6.60
N ASP A 2 -22.80 6.05 -6.26
CA ASP A 2 -23.91 6.59 -7.06
C ASP A 2 -23.36 7.29 -8.32
N PRO A 3 -23.74 6.86 -9.55
CA PRO A 3 -23.23 7.43 -10.80
C PRO A 3 -23.49 8.93 -10.95
N ARG A 4 -24.48 9.50 -10.24
CA ARG A 4 -24.79 10.94 -10.29
C ARG A 4 -23.63 11.82 -9.83
N HIS A 5 -22.74 11.30 -8.98
CA HIS A 5 -21.52 12.00 -8.56
C HIS A 5 -20.35 11.85 -9.54
N TYR A 6 -20.52 11.06 -10.60
CA TYR A 6 -19.48 10.71 -11.58
C TYR A 6 -19.95 10.95 -13.02
N ASN A 7 -20.90 11.87 -13.25
CA ASN A 7 -21.44 12.18 -14.57
C ASN A 7 -22.05 10.96 -15.31
N GLY A 8 -22.60 9.99 -14.56
CA GLY A 8 -23.10 8.74 -15.13
C GLY A 8 -22.02 7.69 -15.41
N GLU A 9 -20.75 8.00 -15.15
CA GLU A 9 -19.62 7.10 -15.38
C GLU A 9 -19.35 6.19 -14.19
N HIS A 10 -18.51 5.18 -14.41
CA HIS A 10 -18.15 4.18 -13.41
C HIS A 10 -16.64 4.03 -13.29
N ILE A 11 -16.14 3.96 -12.05
CA ILE A 11 -14.73 3.67 -11.76
C ILE A 11 -14.59 2.17 -11.49
N VAL A 12 -13.67 1.53 -12.21
CA VAL A 12 -13.25 0.14 -11.96
C VAL A 12 -11.80 0.16 -11.50
N TYR A 13 -11.56 -0.33 -10.28
CA TYR A 13 -10.23 -0.47 -9.72
C TYR A 13 -9.80 -1.94 -9.72
N VAL A 14 -8.70 -2.25 -10.40
CA VAL A 14 -8.13 -3.60 -10.47
C VAL A 14 -6.83 -3.62 -9.67
N GLY A 15 -6.90 -4.13 -8.44
CA GLY A 15 -5.72 -4.34 -7.59
C GLY A 15 -5.06 -5.68 -7.89
N ASN A 16 -3.73 -5.71 -7.98
CA ASN A 16 -2.98 -6.95 -8.21
C ASN A 16 -1.66 -6.94 -7.42
N TYR A 17 -1.43 -8.00 -6.63
CA TYR A 17 -0.21 -8.21 -5.86
C TYR A 17 0.66 -9.23 -6.58
N LEU A 18 1.86 -8.81 -6.97
CA LEU A 18 2.71 -9.56 -7.86
C LEU A 18 4.10 -9.76 -7.26
N SER A 19 4.76 -10.86 -7.64
CA SER A 19 6.17 -11.04 -7.32
C SER A 19 7.02 -10.00 -8.08
N PRO A 20 8.20 -9.61 -7.57
CA PRO A 20 9.04 -8.57 -8.17
C PRO A 20 9.41 -8.80 -9.65
N ASN A 21 9.46 -10.07 -10.07
CA ASN A 21 9.84 -10.46 -11.42
C ASN A 21 8.63 -10.77 -12.31
N HIS A 22 7.40 -10.48 -11.86
CA HIS A 22 6.22 -10.78 -12.63
C HIS A 22 6.14 -9.90 -13.89
N PRO A 23 5.87 -10.46 -15.09
CA PRO A 23 5.92 -9.72 -16.34
C PRO A 23 4.95 -8.53 -16.40
N TYR A 24 3.84 -8.58 -15.66
CA TYR A 24 2.86 -7.49 -15.62
C TYR A 24 3.44 -6.18 -15.04
N LEU A 25 4.48 -6.26 -14.21
CA LEU A 25 5.14 -5.06 -13.69
C LEU A 25 5.91 -4.29 -14.77
N LEU A 26 6.18 -4.91 -15.92
CA LEU A 26 6.85 -4.32 -17.08
C LEU A 26 5.87 -3.96 -18.21
N MET A 27 4.59 -4.31 -18.08
CA MET A 27 3.58 -4.06 -19.10
C MET A 27 3.03 -2.63 -18.99
N SER A 28 2.74 -2.03 -20.14
CA SER A 28 1.99 -0.79 -20.24
C SER A 28 0.53 -0.95 -19.78
N ALA A 29 -0.13 0.17 -19.49
CA ALA A 29 -1.54 0.19 -19.13
C ALA A 29 -2.42 -0.50 -20.18
N GLN A 30 -2.13 -0.29 -21.47
CA GLN A 30 -2.87 -0.86 -22.59
C GLN A 30 -2.66 -2.37 -22.71
N GLU A 31 -1.46 -2.87 -22.44
CA GLU A 31 -1.18 -4.31 -22.42
C GLU A 31 -1.91 -5.01 -21.28
N LEU A 32 -1.86 -4.43 -20.08
CA LEU A 32 -2.61 -4.94 -18.93
C LEU A 32 -4.11 -4.88 -19.15
N LEU A 33 -4.62 -3.82 -19.77
CA LEU A 33 -6.04 -3.72 -20.11
C LEU A 33 -6.46 -4.91 -20.98
N LYS A 34 -5.68 -5.29 -22.02
CA LYS A 34 -6.03 -6.46 -22.86
C LYS A 34 -6.15 -7.75 -22.05
N VAL A 35 -5.30 -7.92 -21.04
CA VAL A 35 -5.34 -9.07 -20.13
C VAL A 35 -6.60 -9.02 -19.26
N PHE A 36 -6.85 -7.90 -18.59
CA PHE A 36 -7.93 -7.77 -17.61
C PHE A 36 -9.31 -7.66 -18.27
N ASP A 37 -9.43 -7.07 -19.45
CA ASP A 37 -10.68 -6.91 -20.20
C ASP A 37 -11.39 -8.26 -20.43
N GLN A 38 -10.60 -9.29 -20.75
CA GLN A 38 -11.10 -10.67 -20.88
C GLN A 38 -11.63 -11.23 -19.56
N GLN A 39 -10.99 -10.91 -18.43
CA GLN A 39 -11.41 -11.40 -17.12
C GLN A 39 -12.61 -10.61 -16.58
N LEU A 40 -12.64 -9.30 -16.79
CA LEU A 40 -13.76 -8.43 -16.40
C LEU A 40 -15.06 -8.88 -17.09
N SER A 41 -14.99 -9.22 -18.38
CA SER A 41 -16.12 -9.79 -19.14
C SER A 41 -16.59 -11.16 -18.61
N LYS A 42 -15.72 -11.91 -17.91
CA LYS A 42 -16.12 -13.16 -17.23
C LYS A 42 -16.81 -12.90 -15.90
N ILE A 43 -16.33 -11.91 -15.13
CA ILE A 43 -16.87 -11.53 -13.83
C ILE A 43 -18.26 -10.89 -14.00
N ASN A 44 -18.41 -9.98 -14.97
CA ASN A 44 -19.67 -9.29 -15.24
C ASN A 44 -20.01 -9.36 -16.72
N LYS A 45 -21.06 -10.09 -17.09
CA LYS A 45 -21.51 -10.24 -18.48
C LYS A 45 -22.04 -8.95 -19.10
N ASN A 46 -22.40 -7.97 -18.29
CA ASN A 46 -22.83 -6.64 -18.73
C ASN A 46 -21.67 -5.66 -18.85
N TYR A 47 -20.44 -6.06 -18.51
CA TYR A 47 -19.26 -5.24 -18.72
C TYR A 47 -19.11 -4.94 -20.22
N LYS A 48 -18.88 -3.67 -20.52
CA LYS A 48 -18.58 -3.19 -21.86
C LYS A 48 -17.25 -2.49 -21.80
N ARG A 49 -16.40 -2.74 -22.81
CA ARG A 49 -15.14 -2.03 -22.98
C ARG A 49 -15.41 -0.65 -23.59
N ASP A 50 -15.97 0.24 -22.80
CA ASP A 50 -16.20 1.64 -23.13
C ASP A 50 -15.43 2.49 -22.12
N LEU A 51 -14.23 2.92 -22.49
CA LEU A 51 -13.27 3.58 -21.61
C LEU A 51 -13.07 5.01 -22.05
N ILE A 52 -13.31 5.93 -21.12
CA ILE A 52 -12.98 7.35 -21.29
C ILE A 52 -11.59 7.69 -20.77
N ASP A 53 -11.05 6.88 -19.85
CA ASP A 53 -9.70 7.04 -19.29
C ASP A 53 -9.12 5.70 -18.80
N LEU A 54 -7.79 5.63 -18.72
CA LEU A 54 -7.04 4.47 -18.24
C LEU A 54 -5.78 4.92 -17.50
N HIS A 55 -5.70 4.58 -16.22
CA HIS A 55 -4.54 4.86 -15.39
C HIS A 55 -3.88 3.57 -14.88
N LEU A 56 -2.55 3.51 -14.97
CA LEU A 56 -1.76 2.45 -14.36
C LEU A 56 -0.84 3.05 -13.31
N PHE A 57 -0.90 2.49 -12.11
CA PHE A 57 0.04 2.76 -11.03
C PHE A 57 0.68 1.45 -10.57
N SER A 58 1.99 1.46 -10.37
CA SER A 58 2.76 0.34 -9.86
C SER A 58 3.76 0.84 -8.83
N LEU A 59 3.88 0.12 -7.72
CA LEU A 59 4.78 0.47 -6.64
C LEU A 59 5.46 -0.80 -6.10
N PRO A 60 6.80 -0.92 -6.21
CA PRO A 60 7.53 -1.99 -5.55
C PRO A 60 7.46 -1.81 -4.02
N GLY A 61 7.39 -2.91 -3.28
CA GLY A 61 7.40 -2.86 -1.81
C GLY A 61 6.18 -2.19 -1.18
N ALA A 62 5.02 -2.19 -1.87
CA ALA A 62 3.79 -1.57 -1.38
C ALA A 62 3.23 -2.21 -0.09
N GLN A 63 3.69 -3.41 0.27
CA GLN A 63 3.30 -4.12 1.48
C GLN A 63 4.48 -4.92 2.04
N PRO A 64 4.70 -4.91 3.37
CA PRO A 64 5.69 -5.77 4.01
C PRO A 64 5.29 -7.25 3.87
N ILE A 65 6.28 -8.10 3.62
CA ILE A 65 6.09 -9.56 3.61
C ILE A 65 6.30 -10.07 5.04
N VAL A 66 5.22 -10.57 5.64
CA VAL A 66 5.23 -11.13 7.00
C VAL A 66 5.47 -12.64 6.91
N ASP A 67 6.75 -13.02 6.94
CA ASP A 67 7.18 -14.41 6.93
C ASP A 67 7.32 -14.99 8.35
N ARG A 68 7.74 -16.25 8.44
CA ARG A 68 7.81 -16.96 9.71
C ARG A 68 8.91 -16.36 10.61
N GLY A 69 8.54 -15.99 11.83
CA GLY A 69 9.44 -15.30 12.77
C GLY A 69 9.57 -13.80 12.56
N TYR A 70 8.67 -13.17 11.77
CA TYR A 70 8.69 -11.73 11.52
C TYR A 70 8.67 -10.90 12.81
N ALA A 71 7.83 -11.29 13.78
CA ALA A 71 7.66 -10.59 15.05
C ALA A 71 8.99 -10.41 15.81
N ASP A 72 9.89 -11.39 15.74
CA ASP A 72 11.19 -11.35 16.43
C ASP A 72 12.19 -10.40 15.76
N ARG A 73 11.92 -10.01 14.51
CA ARG A 73 12.77 -9.11 13.71
C ARG A 73 12.26 -7.68 13.65
N ILE A 74 11.09 -7.40 14.23
CA ILE A 74 10.55 -6.04 14.27
C ILE A 74 11.49 -5.16 15.11
N PRO A 75 12.08 -4.12 14.53
CA PRO A 75 13.02 -3.28 15.25
C PRO A 75 12.31 -2.39 16.27
N LYS A 76 13.03 -1.95 17.30
CA LYS A 76 12.53 -0.93 18.23
C LYS A 76 12.53 0.44 17.56
N MET A 77 11.62 1.33 17.98
CA MET A 77 11.57 2.71 17.48
C MET A 77 12.88 3.49 17.71
N ARG A 78 13.57 3.24 18.83
CA ARG A 78 14.91 3.75 19.08
C ARG A 78 15.93 2.90 18.33
N THR A 79 16.67 3.51 17.40
CA THR A 79 17.75 2.82 16.70
C THR A 79 19.05 2.87 17.52
N PRO A 80 20.05 2.03 17.20
CA PRO A 80 21.39 2.15 17.78
C PRO A 80 22.11 3.46 17.40
N ILE A 81 21.64 4.17 16.38
CA ILE A 81 22.25 5.43 15.93
C ILE A 81 21.64 6.58 16.72
N LYS A 82 22.51 7.36 17.35
CA LYS A 82 22.11 8.49 18.19
C LYS A 82 21.20 9.45 17.42
N ASN A 83 20.07 9.80 18.04
CA ASN A 83 19.07 10.73 17.51
C ASN A 83 18.42 10.27 16.17
N ILE A 84 18.50 8.98 15.83
CA ILE A 84 17.75 8.39 14.71
C ILE A 84 16.70 7.44 15.27
N TYR A 85 15.46 7.65 14.83
CA TYR A 85 14.29 6.88 15.23
C TYR A 85 13.58 6.36 13.98
N ILE A 86 12.87 5.24 14.12
CA ILE A 86 12.08 4.64 13.04
C ILE A 86 10.63 4.47 13.47
N ALA A 87 9.72 4.76 12.55
CA ALA A 87 8.29 4.52 12.65
C ALA A 87 7.77 4.32 11.23
N ASN A 88 7.65 3.06 10.79
CA ASN A 88 7.27 2.73 9.43
C ASN A 88 6.28 1.55 9.39
N MET A 89 5.79 1.22 8.19
CA MET A 89 4.78 0.16 8.01
C MET A 89 5.32 -1.25 8.32
N GLU A 90 6.64 -1.49 8.27
CA GLU A 90 7.23 -2.79 8.61
C GLU A 90 7.11 -3.09 10.11
N MET A 91 6.87 -2.06 10.92
CA MET A 91 6.66 -2.23 12.36
C MET A 91 5.20 -2.59 12.70
N VAL A 92 4.27 -2.45 11.75
CA VAL A 92 2.85 -2.72 11.96
C VAL A 92 2.61 -4.23 11.90
N TYR A 93 2.39 -4.82 13.07
CA TYR A 93 2.15 -6.25 13.23
C TYR A 93 1.30 -6.48 14.50
N PRO A 94 0.38 -7.46 14.54
CA PRO A 94 -0.02 -8.38 13.45
C PRO A 94 -1.04 -7.79 12.47
N TRP A 95 -1.23 -6.46 12.53
CA TRP A 95 -2.22 -5.75 11.74
C TRP A 95 -1.70 -5.39 10.34
N ASP A 96 -2.61 -5.01 9.45
CA ASP A 96 -2.25 -4.54 8.11
C ASP A 96 -1.99 -3.02 8.11
N ARG A 97 -1.46 -2.51 6.99
CA ARG A 97 -0.95 -1.14 6.72
C ARG A 97 -1.98 0.00 6.76
N GLY A 98 -2.82 0.03 7.80
CA GLY A 98 -3.83 1.06 8.03
C GLY A 98 -3.25 2.42 8.44
N THR A 99 -3.87 3.50 7.99
CA THR A 99 -3.45 4.89 8.31
C THR A 99 -3.54 5.21 9.80
N ASN A 100 -4.40 4.53 10.56
CA ASN A 100 -4.48 4.66 12.01
C ASN A 100 -3.13 4.34 12.69
N TYR A 101 -2.39 3.33 12.20
CA TYR A 101 -1.08 2.99 12.76
C TYR A 101 0.00 3.99 12.40
N ALA A 102 -0.11 4.66 11.25
CA ALA A 102 0.79 5.75 10.90
C ALA A 102 0.66 6.92 11.89
N ILE A 103 -0.57 7.24 12.29
CA ILE A 103 -0.84 8.27 13.31
C ILE A 103 -0.32 7.79 14.67
N GLU A 104 -0.73 6.60 15.12
CA GLU A 104 -0.33 6.05 16.42
C GLU A 104 1.19 5.95 16.57
N TYR A 105 1.90 5.46 15.54
CA TYR A 105 3.35 5.32 15.60
C TYR A 105 4.06 6.68 15.49
N GLY A 106 3.48 7.63 14.75
CA GLY A 106 3.93 9.01 14.71
C GLY A 106 3.88 9.69 16.09
N GLU A 107 2.78 9.53 16.81
CA GLU A 107 2.62 10.05 18.18
C GLU A 107 3.61 9.38 19.14
N LYS A 108 3.69 8.05 19.10
CA LYS A 108 4.61 7.27 19.96
C LYS A 108 6.07 7.66 19.76
N VAL A 109 6.52 7.81 18.50
CA VAL A 109 7.91 8.19 18.24
C VAL A 109 8.18 9.63 18.67
N ALA A 110 7.22 10.54 18.50
CA ALA A 110 7.34 11.92 18.98
C ALA A 110 7.48 12.00 20.50
N GLU A 111 6.69 11.22 21.26
CA GLU A 111 6.83 11.15 22.72
C GLU A 111 8.21 10.62 23.15
N ILE A 112 8.68 9.56 22.48
CA ILE A 112 10.01 8.98 22.73
C ILE A 112 11.11 10.04 22.52
N ILE A 113 11.02 10.77 21.40
CA ILE A 113 11.94 11.85 21.07
C ILE A 113 11.91 12.93 22.17
N ALA A 114 10.73 13.40 22.57
CA ALA A 114 10.59 14.45 23.58
C ALA A 114 11.22 14.06 24.94
N ARG A 115 11.03 12.81 25.38
CA ARG A 115 11.65 12.29 26.62
C ARG A 115 13.17 12.24 26.49
N ASP A 116 13.69 11.67 25.39
CA ASP A 116 15.13 11.53 25.15
C ASP A 116 15.85 12.88 25.00
N PHE A 117 15.14 13.95 24.61
CA PHE A 117 15.66 15.32 24.58
C PHE A 117 15.66 15.96 25.96
N SER A 118 14.64 15.69 26.78
CA SER A 118 14.50 16.28 28.12
C SER A 118 15.49 15.69 29.12
N GLU A 119 15.78 14.38 29.01
CA GLU A 119 16.76 13.69 29.86
C GLU A 119 18.22 14.06 29.57
N LYS A 120 18.48 14.80 28.47
CA LYS A 120 19.82 15.27 28.08
C LYS A 120 20.14 16.69 28.57
N GLN A 121 19.19 17.38 29.21
CA GLN A 121 19.40 18.67 29.89
C GLN A 121 19.70 18.44 31.37
#